data_AF-A0A353Z5X3-F1
#
_entry.id   AF-A0A353Z5X3-F1
#
_cell.length_a   1.000
_cell.length_b   1.000
_cell.length_c   1.000
_cell.angle_alpha   90.00
_cell.angle_beta   90.00
_cell.angle_gamma   90.00
#
_symmetry.space_group_name_H-M   'P 1'
#
loop_
_entity.id
_entity.type
_entity.pdbx_description
1 polymer ?
#
loop_
_entity_poly.entity_id
_entity_poly.type
_entity_poly.pdbx_seq_one_letter_code
_entity_poly.pdbx_strand_id
1 'polypeptide(L)'
;MHYKLVKAEEYTVDPELRELLLIVASNKFDKKALQAAAWHITDKMSWDELAKKSSRRAVGGLPPVFFFNRDEITAARQIVAQVKTAVREKGTGKKEEHAQAK
;
A
#
# COMPACT_ATOMS: atom_id res chain seq x y z
N MET A 1 -0.26 1.33 26.37
CA MET A 1 -0.94 1.22 25.06
C MET A 1 -1.56 -0.16 24.96
N HIS A 2 -2.86 -0.26 24.67
CA HIS A 2 -3.54 -1.55 24.51
C HIS A 2 -3.66 -1.88 23.03
N TYR A 3 -2.99 -2.95 22.60
CA TYR A 3 -3.09 -3.45 21.24
C TYR A 3 -4.18 -4.53 21.17
N LYS A 4 -5.06 -4.45 20.17
CA LYS A 4 -6.08 -5.46 19.90
C LYS A 4 -5.99 -5.91 18.44
N LEU A 5 -6.22 -7.21 18.21
CA LEU A 5 -6.43 -7.72 16.86
C LEU A 5 -7.83 -7.33 16.41
N VAL A 6 -7.90 -6.63 15.28
CA VAL A 6 -9.16 -6.26 14.63
C VAL A 6 -9.17 -6.84 13.23
N LYS A 7 -10.36 -7.15 12.71
CA LYS A 7 -10.51 -7.54 11.32
C LYS A 7 -10.17 -6.37 10.40
N ALA A 8 -9.63 -6.65 9.22
CA ALA A 8 -9.26 -5.60 8.27
C ALA A 8 -10.45 -4.73 7.87
N GLU A 9 -11.65 -5.33 7.78
CA GLU A 9 -12.92 -4.64 7.47
C GLU A 9 -13.35 -3.65 8.56
N GLU A 10 -12.94 -3.88 9.81
CA GLU A 10 -13.23 -2.98 10.92
C GLU A 10 -12.21 -1.83 11.00
N TYR A 11 -11.03 -2.00 10.39
CA TYR A 11 -9.96 -1.02 10.41
C TYR A 11 -10.05 -0.02 9.24
N THR A 12 -10.48 -0.46 8.06
CA THR A 12 -10.59 0.41 6.89
C THR A 12 -11.79 0.09 6.01
N VAL A 13 -12.48 1.15 5.57
CA VAL A 13 -13.52 1.08 4.54
C VAL A 13 -12.95 1.14 3.13
N ASP A 14 -11.68 1.55 2.98
CA ASP A 14 -11.01 1.68 1.70
C ASP A 14 -10.72 0.29 1.10
N PRO A 15 -11.33 -0.07 -0.04
CA PRO A 15 -11.10 -1.35 -0.68
C PRO A 15 -9.66 -1.54 -1.15
N GLU A 16 -8.95 -0.48 -1.57
CA GLU A 16 -7.54 -0.58 -1.98
C GLU A 16 -6.63 -0.92 -0.80
N LEU A 17 -6.86 -0.27 0.35
CA LEU A 17 -6.08 -0.55 1.56
C LEU A 17 -6.32 -1.97 2.09
N ARG A 18 -7.56 -2.47 2.01
CA ARG A 18 -7.89 -3.84 2.41
C ARG A 18 -7.18 -4.87 1.54
N GLU A 19 -7.18 -4.70 0.22
CA GLU A 19 -6.45 -5.60 -0.69
C GLU A 19 -4.94 -5.54 -0.44
N LEU A 20 -4.40 -4.34 -0.19
CA LEU A 20 -2.98 -4.20 0.16
C LEU A 20 -2.63 -4.99 1.43
N LEU A 21 -3.48 -4.97 2.47
CA LEU A 21 -3.24 -5.73 3.71
C LEU A 21 -3.17 -7.24 3.45
N LEU A 22 -3.97 -7.77 2.51
CA LEU A 22 -3.88 -9.18 2.10
C LEU A 22 -2.55 -9.49 1.40
N ILE A 23 -2.06 -8.57 0.56
CA ILE A 23 -0.74 -8.69 -0.07
C ILE A 23 0.37 -8.67 0.98
N VAL A 24 0.29 -7.78 1.97
CA VAL A 24 1.25 -7.71 3.09
C VAL A 24 1.27 -9.04 3.86
N ALA A 25 0.10 -9.62 4.13
CA ALA A 25 -0.01 -10.91 4.82
C ALA A 25 0.65 -12.07 4.06
N SER A 26 0.80 -11.98 2.74
CA SER A 26 1.48 -13.01 1.94
C SER A 26 2.99 -13.09 2.21
N ASN A 27 3.61 -12.02 2.73
CA ASN A 27 5.05 -11.93 3.00
C ASN A 27 5.96 -12.25 1.79
N LYS A 28 5.45 -12.07 0.56
CA LYS A 28 6.20 -12.35 -0.69
C LYS A 28 6.93 -11.14 -1.27
N PHE A 29 6.63 -9.94 -0.77
CA PHE A 29 7.14 -8.68 -1.31
C PHE A 29 8.08 -8.01 -0.32
N ASP A 30 8.96 -7.16 -0.86
CA ASP A 30 9.83 -6.34 -0.05
C ASP A 30 9.01 -5.41 0.88
N LYS A 31 9.41 -5.33 2.15
CA LYS A 31 8.69 -4.58 3.18
C LYS A 31 8.66 -3.08 2.91
N LYS A 32 9.74 -2.52 2.33
CA LYS A 32 9.80 -1.10 1.99
C LYS A 32 8.96 -0.78 0.77
N ALA A 33 8.92 -1.67 -0.21
CA ALA A 33 7.97 -1.54 -1.33
C ALA A 33 6.52 -1.54 -0.84
N LEU A 34 6.16 -2.44 0.10
CA LEU A 34 4.84 -2.47 0.72
C LEU A 34 4.54 -1.19 1.51
N GLN A 35 5.51 -0.67 2.24
CA GLN A 35 5.36 0.59 2.99
C GLN A 35 5.18 1.80 2.06
N ALA A 36 5.92 1.87 0.95
CA ALA A 36 5.75 2.90 -0.06
C ALA A 36 4.35 2.83 -0.72
N ALA A 37 3.88 1.63 -1.03
CA ALA A 37 2.52 1.42 -1.54
C ALA A 37 1.46 1.85 -0.53
N ALA A 38 1.65 1.54 0.76
CA ALA A 38 0.76 1.96 1.83
C ALA A 38 0.68 3.50 1.90
N TRP A 39 1.81 4.20 1.97
CA TRP A 39 1.85 5.67 2.04
C TRP A 39 1.24 6.34 0.79
N HIS A 40 1.37 5.73 -0.38
CA HIS A 40 0.70 6.22 -1.59
C HIS A 40 -0.83 6.14 -1.48
N ILE A 41 -1.37 5.04 -0.93
CA ILE A 41 -2.81 4.81 -0.78
C ILE A 41 -3.38 5.63 0.38
N THR A 42 -2.73 5.63 1.54
CA THR A 42 -3.25 6.27 2.77
C THR A 42 -3.03 7.77 2.80
N ASP A 43 -1.82 8.23 2.48
CA ASP A 43 -1.42 9.64 2.62
C ASP A 43 -1.46 10.40 1.29
N LYS A 44 -1.89 9.74 0.20
CA LYS A 44 -1.94 10.29 -1.17
C LYS A 44 -0.62 10.88 -1.66
N MET A 45 0.51 10.42 -1.11
CA MET A 45 1.84 10.89 -1.52
C MET A 45 2.12 10.49 -2.97
N SER A 46 2.63 11.40 -3.77
CA SER A 46 3.08 11.10 -5.13
C SER A 46 4.36 10.24 -5.10
N TRP A 47 4.60 9.52 -6.20
CA TRP A 47 5.82 8.72 -6.35
C TRP A 47 7.10 9.56 -6.26
N ASP A 48 7.06 10.80 -6.72
CA ASP A 48 8.18 11.74 -6.64
C ASP A 48 8.44 12.21 -5.21
N GLU A 49 7.39 12.41 -4.41
CA GLU A 49 7.53 12.74 -2.99
C GLU A 49 8.09 11.55 -2.20
N LEU A 50 7.67 10.33 -2.53
CA LEU A 50 8.23 9.11 -1.94
C LEU A 50 9.71 8.93 -2.34
N ALA A 51 10.07 9.21 -3.59
CA ALA A 51 11.46 9.16 -4.05
C ALA A 51 12.37 10.16 -3.35
N LYS A 52 11.85 11.35 -3.04
CA LYS A 52 12.58 12.40 -2.34
C LYS A 52 12.55 12.25 -0.81
N LYS A 53 11.78 11.30 -0.29
CA LYS A 53 11.63 11.10 1.16
C LYS A 53 12.96 10.62 1.74
N SER A 54 13.64 11.51 2.45
CA SER A 54 14.88 11.21 3.15
C SER A 54 14.75 11.44 4.65
N SER A 55 15.34 10.56 5.43
CA SER A 55 15.50 10.78 6.87
C SER A 55 16.68 11.74 7.09
N ARG A 56 16.46 12.80 7.87
CA ARG A 56 17.56 13.68 8.31
C ARG A 56 18.40 12.93 9.34
N ARG A 57 19.44 12.22 8.89
CA ARG A 57 20.61 11.94 9.74
C ARG A 57 21.47 13.20 9.78
N ALA A 58 20.96 14.26 10.39
CA ALA A 58 21.68 15.53 10.55
C ALA A 58 22.55 15.54 11.81
N VAL A 59 23.37 14.49 11.99
CA VAL A 59 24.45 14.50 12.98
C VAL A 59 25.71 14.04 12.25
N GLY A 60 26.64 14.98 11.99
CA GLY A 60 27.99 14.66 11.52
C GLY A 60 28.26 14.69 10.00
N GLY A 61 27.50 15.44 9.18
CA GLY A 61 27.86 15.67 7.78
C GLY A 61 27.69 14.48 6.82
N LEU A 62 26.99 13.43 7.25
CA LEU A 62 26.66 12.27 6.40
C LEU A 62 25.62 12.64 5.33
N PRO A 63 25.69 12.01 4.13
CA PRO A 63 24.69 12.22 3.09
C PRO A 63 23.29 11.78 3.55
N PRO A 64 22.22 12.35 2.98
CA PRO A 64 20.84 11.97 3.29
C PRO A 64 20.63 10.48 3.03
N VAL A 65 19.91 9.81 3.95
CA VAL A 65 19.49 8.43 3.71
C VAL A 65 18.03 8.43 3.30
N PHE A 66 17.81 8.13 2.03
CA PHE A 66 16.50 7.94 1.44
C PHE A 66 15.77 6.78 2.10
N PHE A 67 14.47 6.96 2.34
CA PHE A 67 13.61 5.91 2.87
C PHE A 67 13.46 4.77 1.86
N PHE A 68 13.30 5.13 0.58
CA PHE A 68 13.08 4.20 -0.52
C PHE A 68 14.14 4.36 -1.61
N ASN A 69 14.54 3.24 -2.23
CA ASN A 69 15.33 3.24 -3.46
C ASN A 69 14.42 3.13 -4.71
N ARG A 70 15.01 3.23 -5.90
CA ARG A 70 14.27 3.21 -7.17
C ARG A 70 13.52 1.89 -7.43
N ASP A 71 14.13 0.76 -7.07
CA ASP A 71 13.54 -0.57 -7.27
C ASP A 71 12.35 -0.78 -6.34
N GLU A 72 12.47 -0.35 -5.08
CA GLU A 72 11.39 -0.37 -4.08
C GLU A 72 10.18 0.48 -4.53
N ILE A 73 10.43 1.65 -5.12
CA ILE A 73 9.36 2.51 -5.67
C ILE A 73 8.72 1.85 -6.89
N THR A 74 9.53 1.23 -7.76
CA THR A 74 9.02 0.53 -8.95
C THR A 74 8.14 -0.66 -8.54
N ALA A 75 8.60 -1.46 -7.58
CA ALA A 75 7.82 -2.56 -7.00
C ALA A 75 6.53 -2.04 -6.33
N ALA A 76 6.59 -0.94 -5.59
CA ALA A 76 5.42 -0.32 -4.99
C ALA A 76 4.37 0.10 -6.04
N ARG A 77 4.80 0.66 -7.18
CA ARG A 77 3.90 0.98 -8.29
C ARG A 77 3.21 -0.25 -8.86
N GLN A 78 3.94 -1.35 -9.02
CA GLN A 78 3.38 -2.63 -9.48
C GLN A 78 2.37 -3.20 -8.48
N ILE A 79 2.68 -3.15 -7.18
CA ILE A 79 1.78 -3.58 -6.11
C ILE A 79 0.49 -2.76 -6.14
N VAL A 80 0.57 -1.43 -6.23
CA VAL A 80 -0.62 -0.56 -6.31
C VAL A 80 -1.44 -0.85 -7.57
N ALA A 81 -0.79 -1.11 -8.71
CA ALA A 81 -1.51 -1.50 -9.92
C ALA A 81 -2.26 -2.83 -9.74
N GLN A 82 -1.63 -3.84 -9.13
CA GLN A 82 -2.26 -5.13 -8.81
C GLN A 82 -3.45 -4.96 -7.87
N VAL A 83 -3.30 -4.16 -6.80
CA VAL A 83 -4.37 -3.81 -5.86
C VAL A 83 -5.56 -3.21 -6.61
N LYS A 84 -5.32 -2.21 -7.47
CA LYS A 84 -6.39 -1.54 -8.23
C LYS A 84 -7.11 -2.48 -9.18
N THR A 85 -6.38 -3.36 -9.86
CA THR A 85 -6.98 -4.39 -10.71
C THR A 85 -7.84 -5.35 -9.89
N ALA A 86 -7.32 -5.87 -8.77
CA ALA A 86 -8.07 -6.79 -7.90
C ALA A 86 -9.34 -6.15 -7.32
N VAL A 87 -9.27 -4.89 -6.87
CA VAL A 87 -10.46 -4.14 -6.40
C VAL A 87 -11.49 -3.97 -7.51
N ARG A 88 -11.05 -3.64 -8.73
CA ARG A 88 -11.94 -3.47 -9.88
C ARG A 88 -12.65 -4.78 -10.23
N GLU A 89 -11.92 -5.89 -10.29
CA GLU A 89 -12.46 -7.23 -10.57
C GLU A 89 -13.48 -7.69 -9.51
N LYS A 90 -13.17 -7.45 -8.23
CA LYS A 90 -14.10 -7.73 -7.11
C LYS A 90 -15.33 -6.83 -7.13
N GLY A 91 -15.19 -5.58 -7.59
CA GLY A 91 -16.29 -4.63 -7.77
C GLY A 91 -17.23 -4.99 -8.92
N THR A 92 -16.72 -5.60 -9.99
CA THR A 92 -17.54 -6.12 -11.10
C THR A 92 -18.25 -7.42 -10.71
N GLY A 93 -17.58 -8.35 -10.03
CA GLY A 93 -18.19 -9.62 -9.59
C GLY A 93 -19.38 -9.43 -8.64
N LYS A 94 -19.30 -8.47 -7.70
CA LYS A 94 -20.43 -8.15 -6.80
C LYS A 94 -21.65 -7.54 -7.50
N LYS A 95 -21.47 -6.88 -8.65
CA LYS A 95 -22.60 -6.32 -9.42
C LYS A 95 -23.36 -7.39 -10.20
N GLU A 96 -22.67 -8.43 -10.67
CA GLU A 96 -23.26 -9.51 -11.45
C GLU A 96 -24.02 -10.51 -10.56
N GLU A 97 -23.56 -10.75 -9.33
CA GLU A 97 -24.23 -11.64 -8.36
C GLU A 97 -25.56 -11.03 -7.84
N HIS A 98 -25.61 -9.71 -7.62
CA HIS A 98 -26.84 -9.03 -7.24
C HIS A 98 -27.84 -8.84 -8.40
N ALA A 99 -27.39 -8.90 -9.66
CA ALA A 99 -28.27 -8.82 -10.82
C ALA A 99 -28.96 -10.15 -11.16
N GLN A 100 -28.41 -11.28 -10.70
CA GLN A 100 -28.97 -12.61 -10.93
C GLN A 100 -29.91 -13.09 -9.81
N ALA A 101 -30.04 -12.32 -8.72
CA ALA A 101 -30.90 -12.64 -7.58
C ALA A 101 -32.23 -11.85 -7.56
N LYS A 102 -32.66 -11.30 -8.71
CA LYS A 102 -33.91 -10.53 -8.85
C LYS A 102 -34.69 -11.00 -10.07
#